data_AF-A0A667IGK1-F1
#
_entry.id   AF-A0A667IGK1-F1
#
_cell.length_a   1.000
_cell.length_b   1.000
_cell.length_c   1.000
_cell.angle_alpha   90.00
_cell.angle_beta   90.00
_cell.angle_gamma   90.00
#
_symmetry.space_group_name_H-M   'P 1'
#
loop_
_entity.id
_entity.type
_entity.pdbx_description
1 polymer ?
#
loop_
_entity_poly.entity_id
_entity_poly.type
_entity_poly.pdbx_seq_one_letter_code
_entity_poly.pdbx_strand_id
1 'polypeptide(L)'
;MEDSQREQERMIRRHLREKEELRARIQGMKNSVPKSDKKRRKQLLLDVARLEAEMEQKHRQEMERFQESCPDNGNLDSITEDLAKMDLENRPPSVSRAQKRRERRAALQRERQGSIAEVEMEHLASFRREEEEKLAAILGPKNLEMKDIPADRHCMYRAIQDQLVFSVTVESLRNRTALYMRKHVDDFLPFFSDPETGDAYSRDDFLSYCDDIVRKSLWGSQLELRALSHVLQTPIEVIQAEAPIIVIGKEYTKKPLTLVYLYYTCNLGEHYNSVRPLEAGAVGGAAP
;
A
#
# COMPACT_ATOMS: atom_id res chain seq x y z
N MET A 1 -32.27 19.16 55.32
CA MET A 1 -31.74 17.91 54.73
C MET A 1 -31.00 18.16 53.43
N GLU A 2 -31.53 18.96 52.49
CA GLU A 2 -30.84 19.25 51.22
C GLU A 2 -29.53 20.08 51.37
N ASP A 3 -29.46 21.02 52.32
CA ASP A 3 -28.24 21.82 52.53
C ASP A 3 -27.07 21.01 53.11
N SER A 4 -27.35 20.08 54.03
CA SER A 4 -26.34 19.19 54.62
C SER A 4 -25.76 18.22 53.57
N GLN A 5 -26.59 17.74 52.64
CA GLN A 5 -26.12 16.89 51.53
C GLN A 5 -25.18 17.65 50.59
N ARG A 6 -25.49 18.90 50.25
CA ARG A 6 -24.61 19.74 49.41
C ARG A 6 -23.28 20.06 50.08
N GLU A 7 -23.27 20.25 51.40
CA GLU A 7 -22.03 20.50 52.14
C GLU A 7 -21.14 19.25 52.20
N GLN A 8 -21.75 18.08 52.37
CA GLN A 8 -21.06 16.78 52.31
C GLN A 8 -20.44 16.51 50.93
N GLU A 9 -21.18 16.78 49.85
CA GLU A 9 -20.66 16.63 48.48
C GLU A 9 -19.45 17.55 48.21
N ARG A 10 -19.49 18.79 48.72
CA ARG A 10 -18.36 19.73 48.63
C ARG A 10 -17.13 19.23 49.38
N MET A 11 -17.33 18.64 50.57
CA MET A 11 -16.27 18.04 51.37
C MET A 11 -15.62 16.86 50.64
N ILE A 12 -16.41 15.92 50.13
CA ILE A 12 -15.91 14.75 49.39
C ILE A 12 -15.11 15.18 48.16
N ARG A 13 -15.61 16.16 47.38
CA ARG A 13 -14.89 16.71 46.23
C ARG A 13 -13.57 17.37 46.62
N ARG A 14 -13.50 18.02 47.79
CA ARG A 14 -12.26 18.58 48.32
C ARG A 14 -11.28 17.46 48.69
N HIS A 15 -11.73 16.41 49.38
CA HIS A 15 -10.89 15.26 49.73
C HIS A 15 -10.32 14.54 48.50
N LEU A 16 -11.12 14.39 47.44
CA LEU A 16 -10.66 13.82 46.17
C LEU A 16 -9.55 14.66 45.54
N ARG A 17 -9.74 15.98 45.43
CA ARG A 17 -8.70 16.89 44.93
C ARG A 17 -7.41 16.84 45.75
N GLU A 18 -7.53 16.87 47.07
CA GLU A 18 -6.35 16.80 47.95
C GLU A 18 -5.60 15.46 47.82
N LYS A 19 -6.33 14.34 47.62
CA LYS A 19 -5.71 13.04 47.30
C LYS A 19 -4.99 13.06 45.95
N GLU A 20 -5.54 13.74 44.95
CA GLU A 20 -4.88 13.89 43.64
C GLU A 20 -3.60 14.73 43.74
N GLU A 21 -3.66 15.86 44.43
CA GLU A 21 -2.51 16.74 44.68
C GLU A 21 -1.40 16.00 45.45
N LEU A 22 -1.78 15.20 46.44
CA LEU A 22 -0.84 14.35 47.18
C LEU A 22 -0.16 13.34 46.25
N ARG A 23 -0.92 12.66 45.38
CA ARG A 23 -0.36 11.72 44.39
C ARG A 23 0.63 12.41 43.46
N ALA A 24 0.31 13.60 42.97
CA ALA A 24 1.22 14.39 42.12
C ALA A 24 2.51 14.76 42.88
N ARG A 25 2.40 15.18 44.14
CA ARG A 25 3.54 15.49 45.01
C ARG A 25 4.42 14.27 45.26
N ILE A 26 3.82 13.11 45.55
CA ILE A 26 4.53 11.83 45.71
C ILE A 26 5.28 11.46 44.43
N GLN A 27 4.66 11.65 43.26
CA GLN A 27 5.32 11.38 41.98
C GLN A 27 6.52 12.31 41.74
N GLY A 28 6.41 13.59 42.07
CA GLY A 28 7.52 14.54 42.05
C GLY A 28 8.67 14.13 42.96
N MET A 29 8.36 13.72 44.20
CA MET A 29 9.35 13.23 45.16
C MET A 29 10.01 11.91 44.69
N LYS A 30 9.27 11.01 44.03
CA LYS A 30 9.83 9.78 43.43
C LYS A 30 10.77 10.07 42.26
N ASN A 31 10.50 11.12 41.49
CA ASN A 31 11.33 11.53 40.36
C ASN A 31 12.63 12.23 40.81
N SER A 32 12.62 12.93 41.95
CA SER A 32 13.79 13.65 42.46
C SER A 32 14.84 12.76 43.14
N VAL A 33 14.49 11.52 43.47
CA VAL A 33 15.40 10.54 44.07
C VAL A 33 15.83 9.48 43.03
N PRO A 34 17.12 9.43 42.66
CA PRO A 34 17.63 8.42 41.73
C PRO A 34 17.43 7.00 42.23
N LYS A 35 17.19 6.05 41.31
CA LYS A 35 16.89 4.64 41.63
C LYS A 35 18.06 3.90 42.32
N SER A 36 19.28 4.41 42.22
CA SER A 36 20.50 3.82 42.78
C SER A 36 20.71 4.10 44.27
N ASP A 37 20.13 5.18 44.82
CA ASP A 37 20.40 5.64 46.18
C ASP A 37 19.44 5.01 47.21
N LYS A 38 19.81 3.81 47.70
CA LYS A 38 18.97 2.98 48.58
C LYS A 38 18.58 3.68 49.88
N LYS A 39 19.46 4.50 50.47
CA LYS A 39 19.23 5.16 51.76
C LYS A 39 18.16 6.25 51.63
N ARG A 40 18.30 7.14 50.64
CA ARG A 40 17.32 8.20 50.36
C ARG A 40 15.96 7.64 49.94
N ARG A 41 15.95 6.51 49.23
CA ARG A 41 14.70 5.83 48.84
C ARG A 41 13.96 5.21 50.01
N LYS A 42 14.67 4.67 51.01
CA LYS A 42 14.04 4.18 52.24
C LYS A 42 13.40 5.33 53.02
N GLN A 43 14.10 6.49 53.11
CA GLN A 43 13.55 7.70 53.73
C GLN A 43 12.32 8.22 52.97
N LEU A 44 12.38 8.27 51.64
CA LEU A 44 11.26 8.66 50.79
C LEU A 44 10.01 7.81 51.05
N LEU A 45 10.15 6.49 51.19
CA LEU A 45 9.01 5.61 51.46
C LEU A 45 8.37 5.88 52.82
N LEU A 46 9.18 6.15 53.85
CA LEU A 46 8.68 6.54 55.17
C LEU A 46 7.96 7.89 55.12
N ASP A 47 8.51 8.86 54.40
CA ASP A 47 7.90 10.18 54.24
C ASP A 47 6.58 10.11 53.45
N VAL A 48 6.50 9.26 52.41
CA VAL A 48 5.26 9.01 51.66
C VAL A 48 4.22 8.36 52.56
N ALA A 49 4.58 7.31 53.29
CA ALA A 49 3.66 6.64 54.22
C ALA A 49 3.14 7.60 55.30
N ARG A 50 4.00 8.48 55.83
CA ARG A 50 3.60 9.51 56.78
C ARG A 50 2.60 10.50 56.16
N LEU A 51 2.89 11.04 54.97
CA LEU A 51 2.02 12.00 54.31
C LEU A 51 0.65 11.41 53.92
N GLU A 52 0.62 10.15 53.49
CA GLU A 52 -0.62 9.43 53.19
C GLU A 52 -1.45 9.21 54.47
N ALA A 53 -0.81 8.76 55.56
CA ALA A 53 -1.48 8.55 56.84
C ALA A 53 -2.02 9.85 57.45
N GLU A 54 -1.24 10.95 57.40
CA GLU A 54 -1.69 12.27 57.89
C GLU A 54 -2.91 12.78 57.10
N MET A 55 -2.92 12.58 55.79
CA MET A 55 -4.04 12.99 54.93
C MET A 55 -5.29 12.16 55.19
N GLU A 56 -5.15 10.84 55.30
CA GLU A 56 -6.27 9.95 55.62
C GLU A 56 -6.84 10.24 57.01
N GLN A 57 -5.98 10.49 58.01
CA GLN A 57 -6.41 10.85 59.35
C GLN A 57 -7.19 12.18 59.37
N LYS A 58 -6.71 13.20 58.65
CA LYS A 58 -7.42 14.49 58.53
C LYS A 58 -8.79 14.31 57.89
N HIS A 59 -8.87 13.56 56.79
CA HIS A 59 -10.15 13.28 56.12
C HIS A 59 -11.10 12.51 57.03
N ARG A 60 -10.60 11.51 57.74
CA ARG A 60 -11.39 10.74 58.71
C ARG A 60 -11.96 11.62 59.82
N GLN A 61 -11.14 12.48 60.42
CA GLN A 61 -11.58 13.43 61.46
C GLN A 61 -12.57 14.49 60.93
N GLU A 62 -12.44 14.91 59.68
CA GLU A 62 -13.42 15.82 59.05
C GLU A 62 -14.76 15.11 58.83
N MET A 63 -14.74 13.84 58.41
CA MET A 63 -15.95 13.03 58.23
C MET A 63 -16.64 12.70 59.56
N GLU A 64 -15.87 12.34 60.59
CA GLU A 64 -16.39 12.08 61.95
C GLU A 64 -17.04 13.33 62.54
N ARG A 65 -16.37 14.48 62.47
CA ARG A 65 -16.94 15.77 62.92
C ARG A 65 -18.21 16.14 62.16
N PHE A 66 -18.28 15.83 60.86
CA PHE A 66 -19.47 16.06 60.05
C PHE A 66 -20.62 15.13 60.44
N GLN A 67 -20.34 13.85 60.72
CA GLN A 67 -21.33 12.88 61.22
C GLN A 67 -21.85 13.24 62.61
N GLU A 68 -20.99 13.69 63.52
CA GLU A 68 -21.41 14.17 64.85
C GLU A 68 -22.34 15.38 64.77
N SER A 69 -22.18 16.22 63.75
CA SER A 69 -23.03 17.39 63.53
C SER A 69 -24.39 17.06 62.90
N CYS A 70 -24.58 15.87 62.32
CA CYS A 70 -25.79 15.43 61.62
C CYS A 70 -25.92 13.89 61.67
N PRO A 71 -26.62 13.32 62.67
CA PRO A 71 -26.61 11.87 62.93
C PRO A 71 -27.53 11.02 62.03
N ASP A 72 -28.26 11.60 61.08
CA ASP A 72 -29.17 10.85 60.20
C ASP A 72 -28.74 10.95 58.73
N ASN A 73 -27.87 10.03 58.30
CA ASN A 73 -27.60 9.83 56.87
C ASN A 73 -27.07 8.41 56.57
N GLY A 74 -27.97 7.44 56.45
CA GLY A 74 -27.69 6.03 56.14
C GLY A 74 -27.31 5.71 54.68
N ASN A 75 -26.77 6.67 53.91
CA ASN A 75 -26.39 6.45 52.50
C ASN A 75 -25.04 7.09 52.15
N LEU A 76 -24.01 6.73 52.93
CA LEU A 76 -22.67 7.32 52.85
C LEU A 76 -21.80 6.71 51.74
N ASP A 77 -21.86 5.40 51.51
CA ASP A 77 -20.96 4.72 50.57
C ASP A 77 -21.32 4.98 49.10
N SER A 78 -22.62 5.05 48.76
CA SER A 78 -23.09 5.21 47.38
C SER A 78 -22.67 6.54 46.73
N ILE A 79 -22.74 7.63 47.49
CA ILE A 79 -22.39 8.98 47.00
C ILE A 79 -20.88 9.12 46.75
N THR A 80 -20.05 8.43 47.55
CA THR A 80 -18.59 8.45 47.37
C THR A 80 -18.15 7.72 46.10
N GLU A 81 -18.82 6.63 45.74
CA GLU A 81 -18.51 5.86 44.54
C GLU A 81 -18.92 6.60 43.25
N ASP A 82 -20.08 7.27 43.25
CA ASP A 82 -20.57 7.98 42.06
C ASP A 82 -19.81 9.29 41.79
N LEU A 83 -19.40 10.03 42.83
CA LEU A 83 -18.52 11.20 42.67
C LEU A 83 -17.10 10.81 42.21
N ALA A 84 -16.59 9.64 42.61
CA ALA A 84 -15.31 9.13 42.15
C ALA A 84 -15.33 8.71 40.66
N LYS A 85 -16.48 8.23 40.16
CA LYS A 85 -16.66 7.87 38.74
C LYS A 85 -16.71 9.09 37.83
N MET A 86 -17.40 10.16 38.24
CA MET A 86 -17.53 11.38 37.42
C MET A 86 -16.20 12.13 37.20
N ASP A 87 -15.24 12.03 38.12
CA ASP A 87 -13.92 12.66 37.98
C ASP A 87 -12.98 11.85 37.06
N LEU A 88 -13.24 10.55 36.88
CA LEU A 88 -12.47 9.65 36.02
C LEU A 88 -12.81 9.81 34.52
N GLU A 89 -14.06 10.16 34.19
CA GLU A 89 -14.51 10.28 32.79
C GLU A 89 -14.01 11.54 32.06
N ASN A 90 -13.51 12.55 32.78
CA ASN A 90 -13.01 13.80 32.20
C ASN A 90 -11.51 13.80 31.84
N ARG A 91 -10.83 12.64 31.86
CA ARG A 91 -9.40 12.54 31.52
C ARG A 91 -9.18 12.04 30.09
N PRO A 92 -8.37 12.72 29.26
CA PRO A 92 -7.99 12.18 27.96
C PRO A 92 -7.18 10.89 28.16
N PRO A 93 -7.41 9.84 27.35
CA PRO A 93 -6.73 8.56 27.51
C PRO A 93 -5.22 8.75 27.37
N SER A 94 -4.47 8.48 28.45
CA SER A 94 -3.01 8.60 28.41
C SER A 94 -2.43 7.45 27.59
N VAL A 95 -2.04 7.73 26.34
CA VAL A 95 -1.32 6.76 25.51
C VAL A 95 -0.09 6.24 26.25
N SER A 96 0.01 4.92 26.40
CA SER A 96 1.09 4.32 27.18
C SER A 96 2.46 4.62 26.56
N ARG A 97 3.50 4.73 27.41
CA ARG A 97 4.88 4.89 26.93
C ARG A 97 5.32 3.76 25.99
N ALA A 98 4.71 2.57 26.10
CA ALA A 98 4.96 1.44 25.21
C ALA A 98 4.31 1.64 23.83
N GLN A 99 3.09 2.17 23.79
CA GLN A 99 2.37 2.48 22.55
C GLN A 99 3.09 3.60 21.77
N LYS A 100 3.49 4.68 22.43
CA LYS A 100 4.28 5.77 21.80
C LYS A 100 5.62 5.30 21.23
N ARG A 101 6.26 4.30 21.86
CA ARG A 101 7.49 3.67 21.34
C ARG A 101 7.23 2.79 20.11
N ARG A 102 6.11 2.06 20.06
CA ARG A 102 5.71 1.25 18.89
C ARG A 102 5.37 2.15 17.71
N GLU A 103 4.59 3.20 17.93
CA GLU A 103 4.23 4.18 16.89
C GLU A 103 5.46 4.87 16.31
N ARG A 104 6.43 5.27 17.15
CA ARG A 104 7.70 5.87 16.67
C ARG A 104 8.53 4.88 15.84
N ARG A 105 8.58 3.60 16.21
CA ARG A 105 9.27 2.56 15.42
C ARG A 105 8.58 2.31 14.08
N ALA A 106 7.25 2.21 14.08
CA ALA A 106 6.46 2.04 12.87
C ALA A 106 6.58 3.24 11.93
N ALA A 107 6.64 4.47 12.47
CA ALA A 107 6.88 5.67 11.69
C ALA A 107 8.25 5.67 11.01
N LEU A 108 9.32 5.35 11.75
CA LEU A 108 10.67 5.25 11.20
C LEU A 108 10.79 4.14 10.14
N GLN A 109 10.08 3.02 10.33
CA GLN A 109 10.07 1.93 9.34
C GLN A 109 9.33 2.35 8.06
N ARG A 110 8.20 3.04 8.18
CA ARG A 110 7.48 3.62 7.03
C ARG A 110 8.31 4.67 6.30
N GLU A 111 9.03 5.52 7.02
CA GLU A 111 9.93 6.52 6.42
C GLU A 111 11.06 5.84 5.65
N ARG A 112 11.72 4.83 6.23
CA ARG A 112 12.74 4.04 5.54
C ARG A 112 12.21 3.32 4.32
N GLN A 113 11.03 2.70 4.42
CA GLN A 113 10.38 2.05 3.28
C GLN A 113 10.02 3.07 2.19
N GLY A 114 9.57 4.26 2.58
CA GLY A 114 9.32 5.37 1.66
C GLY A 114 10.58 5.78 0.91
N SER A 115 11.69 6.03 1.60
CA SER A 115 12.95 6.41 0.95
C SER A 115 13.51 5.32 0.03
N ILE A 116 13.37 4.03 0.39
CA ILE A 116 13.79 2.92 -0.48
C ILE A 116 12.91 2.90 -1.74
N ALA A 117 11.59 3.00 -1.58
CA ALA A 117 10.66 3.00 -2.72
C ALA A 117 10.89 4.20 -3.64
N GLU A 118 11.20 5.37 -3.11
CA GLU A 118 11.56 6.57 -3.90
C GLU A 118 12.80 6.33 -4.77
N VAL A 119 13.88 5.81 -4.18
CA VAL A 119 15.11 5.49 -4.92
C VAL A 119 14.86 4.42 -5.98
N GLU A 120 14.07 3.39 -5.67
CA GLU A 120 13.68 2.36 -6.64
C GLU A 120 12.87 2.94 -7.80
N MET A 121 11.93 3.85 -7.54
CA MET A 121 11.16 4.52 -8.59
C MET A 121 12.04 5.41 -9.49
N GLU A 122 12.99 6.15 -8.91
CA GLU A 122 13.94 6.97 -9.68
C GLU A 122 14.83 6.10 -10.56
N HIS A 123 15.31 4.98 -10.03
CA HIS A 123 16.13 4.03 -10.77
C HIS A 123 15.35 3.39 -11.94
N LEU A 124 14.10 2.98 -11.72
CA LEU A 124 13.20 2.51 -12.78
C LEU A 124 12.90 3.59 -13.82
N ALA A 125 12.76 4.86 -13.40
CA ALA A 125 12.59 5.98 -14.32
C ALA A 125 13.84 6.23 -15.20
N SER A 126 15.05 5.97 -14.68
CA SER A 126 16.27 6.00 -15.50
C SER A 126 16.23 4.94 -16.59
N PHE A 127 15.97 3.68 -16.23
CA PHE A 127 15.90 2.59 -17.19
C PHE A 127 14.84 2.79 -18.26
N ARG A 128 13.68 3.34 -17.90
CA ARG A 128 12.64 3.73 -18.88
C ARG A 128 13.16 4.69 -19.93
N ARG A 129 13.82 5.78 -19.51
CA ARG A 129 14.35 6.78 -20.44
C ARG A 129 15.43 6.18 -21.34
N GLU A 130 16.33 5.39 -20.77
CA GLU A 130 17.37 4.70 -21.53
C GLU A 130 16.78 3.72 -22.56
N GLU A 131 15.72 2.99 -22.19
CA GLU A 131 14.98 2.09 -23.08
C GLU A 131 14.31 2.86 -24.23
N GLU A 132 13.61 3.96 -23.92
CA GLU A 132 12.95 4.82 -24.91
C GLU A 132 13.94 5.46 -25.89
N GLU A 133 15.08 5.95 -25.40
CA GLU A 133 16.16 6.52 -26.23
C GLU A 133 16.75 5.48 -27.19
N LYS A 134 17.04 4.27 -26.70
CA LYS A 134 17.53 3.16 -27.54
C LYS A 134 16.50 2.80 -28.62
N LEU A 135 15.22 2.72 -28.26
CA LEU A 135 14.15 2.41 -29.19
C LEU A 135 13.98 3.51 -30.24
N ALA A 136 14.04 4.77 -29.86
CA ALA A 136 14.02 5.89 -30.80
C ALA A 136 15.19 5.81 -31.80
N ALA A 137 16.38 5.44 -31.34
CA ALA A 137 17.55 5.24 -32.21
C ALA A 137 17.39 4.05 -33.18
N ILE A 138 16.64 3.01 -32.81
CA ILE A 138 16.32 1.87 -33.70
C ILE A 138 15.22 2.23 -34.71
N LEU A 139 14.21 2.98 -34.29
CA LEU A 139 13.04 3.34 -35.11
C LEU A 139 13.35 4.46 -36.12
N GLY A 140 14.21 5.42 -35.76
CA GLY A 140 14.57 6.56 -36.61
C GLY A 140 15.04 6.17 -38.02
N PRO A 141 16.04 5.28 -38.18
CA PRO A 141 16.49 4.79 -39.49
C PRO A 141 15.39 4.08 -40.31
N LYS A 142 14.34 3.58 -39.66
CA LYS A 142 13.17 2.96 -40.32
C LYS A 142 12.08 3.99 -40.70
N ASN A 143 12.28 5.29 -40.42
CA ASN A 143 11.27 6.36 -40.54
C ASN A 143 10.00 6.06 -39.74
N LEU A 144 10.17 5.48 -38.56
CA LEU A 144 9.08 5.16 -37.63
C LEU A 144 9.28 5.91 -36.33
N GLU A 145 8.18 6.15 -35.63
CA GLU A 145 8.18 6.58 -34.24
C GLU A 145 7.22 5.71 -33.42
N MET A 146 7.50 5.62 -32.12
CA MET A 146 6.67 4.86 -31.20
C MET A 146 5.32 5.55 -31.03
N LYS A 147 4.26 4.75 -30.98
CA LYS A 147 2.90 5.20 -30.67
C LYS A 147 2.41 4.52 -29.40
N ASP A 148 2.16 5.33 -28.39
CA ASP A 148 1.70 4.86 -27.09
C ASP A 148 0.32 4.21 -27.17
N ILE A 149 0.26 3.00 -26.61
CA ILE A 149 -0.96 2.23 -26.40
C ILE A 149 -1.26 2.25 -24.90
N PRO A 150 -2.55 2.36 -24.49
CA PRO A 150 -2.92 2.31 -23.08
C PRO A 150 -2.32 1.10 -22.35
N ALA A 151 -1.73 1.36 -21.18
CA ALA A 151 -1.16 0.36 -20.28
C ALA A 151 -2.26 -0.48 -19.59
N ASP A 152 -2.97 -1.28 -20.37
CA ASP A 152 -3.98 -2.22 -19.91
C ASP A 152 -3.62 -3.66 -20.33
N ARG A 153 -4.39 -4.64 -19.86
CA ARG A 153 -4.17 -6.06 -20.22
C ARG A 153 -4.40 -6.36 -21.70
N HIS A 154 -4.82 -5.37 -22.50
CA HIS A 154 -5.08 -5.49 -23.92
C HIS A 154 -3.99 -4.87 -24.79
N CYS A 155 -2.92 -4.32 -24.21
CA CYS A 155 -1.87 -3.57 -24.91
C CYS A 155 -1.38 -4.27 -26.19
N MET A 156 -0.99 -5.55 -26.11
CA MET A 156 -0.55 -6.34 -27.27
C MET A 156 -1.61 -6.39 -28.39
N TYR A 157 -2.86 -6.68 -28.05
CA TYR A 157 -3.95 -6.76 -29.02
C TYR A 157 -4.32 -5.40 -29.60
N ARG A 158 -4.25 -4.33 -28.80
CA ARG A 158 -4.47 -2.95 -29.24
C ARG A 158 -3.35 -2.49 -30.18
N ALA A 159 -2.10 -2.85 -29.90
CA ALA A 159 -0.98 -2.54 -30.76
C ALA A 159 -1.10 -3.24 -32.13
N ILE A 160 -1.53 -4.52 -32.14
CA ILE A 160 -1.87 -5.23 -33.38
C ILE A 160 -3.05 -4.57 -34.10
N GLN A 161 -4.15 -4.27 -33.38
CA GLN A 161 -5.33 -3.61 -33.93
C GLN A 161 -4.96 -2.29 -34.62
N ASP A 162 -4.07 -1.52 -34.02
CA ASP A 162 -3.60 -0.23 -34.53
C ASP A 162 -2.78 -0.34 -35.82
N GLN A 163 -2.04 -1.44 -36.00
CA GLN A 163 -1.28 -1.71 -37.22
C GLN A 163 -2.14 -2.25 -38.38
N LEU A 164 -3.38 -2.66 -38.12
CA LEU A 164 -4.27 -3.23 -39.15
C LEU A 164 -4.99 -2.12 -39.93
N VAL A 165 -5.06 -2.29 -41.25
CA VAL A 165 -5.74 -1.35 -42.16
C VAL A 165 -7.26 -1.44 -42.12
N PHE A 166 -7.81 -2.47 -41.47
CA PHE A 166 -9.25 -2.75 -41.39
C PHE A 166 -9.71 -2.75 -39.94
N SER A 167 -10.96 -2.36 -39.72
CA SER A 167 -11.53 -2.31 -38.38
C SER A 167 -11.75 -3.72 -37.83
N VAL A 168 -11.16 -3.98 -36.67
CA VAL A 168 -11.39 -5.19 -35.85
C VAL A 168 -11.52 -4.79 -34.41
N THR A 169 -12.21 -5.60 -33.60
CA THR A 169 -12.25 -5.40 -32.15
C THR A 169 -11.15 -6.23 -31.47
N VAL A 170 -10.66 -5.75 -30.32
CA VAL A 170 -9.74 -6.51 -29.45
C VAL A 170 -10.33 -7.87 -29.08
N GLU A 171 -11.63 -7.93 -28.80
CA GLU A 171 -12.34 -9.16 -28.49
C GLU A 171 -12.32 -10.15 -29.67
N SER A 172 -12.50 -9.66 -30.90
CA SER A 172 -12.40 -10.50 -32.09
C SER A 172 -10.99 -11.08 -32.25
N LEU A 173 -9.95 -10.27 -32.04
CA LEU A 173 -8.57 -10.74 -32.09
C LEU A 173 -8.31 -11.82 -31.03
N ARG A 174 -8.71 -11.59 -29.78
CA ARG A 174 -8.59 -12.57 -28.68
C ARG A 174 -9.29 -13.90 -29.00
N ASN A 175 -10.53 -13.83 -29.49
CA ASN A 175 -11.28 -15.03 -29.87
C ASN A 175 -10.58 -15.81 -30.99
N ARG A 176 -10.06 -15.11 -32.01
CA ARG A 176 -9.34 -15.78 -33.12
C ARG A 176 -8.03 -16.39 -32.64
N THR A 177 -7.30 -15.73 -31.74
CA THR A 177 -6.09 -16.28 -31.10
C THR A 177 -6.40 -17.57 -30.34
N ALA A 178 -7.37 -17.53 -29.42
CA ALA A 178 -7.77 -18.69 -28.62
C ALA A 178 -8.23 -19.86 -29.49
N LEU A 179 -9.05 -19.57 -30.52
CA LEU A 179 -9.53 -20.59 -31.45
C LEU A 179 -8.39 -21.23 -32.24
N TYR A 180 -7.42 -20.44 -32.69
CA TYR A 180 -6.25 -20.94 -33.42
C TYR A 180 -5.39 -21.84 -32.54
N MET A 181 -5.03 -21.37 -31.35
CA MET A 181 -4.24 -22.13 -30.38
C MET A 181 -4.92 -23.44 -29.99
N ARG A 182 -6.23 -23.42 -29.75
CA ARG A 182 -7.04 -24.62 -29.47
C ARG A 182 -7.04 -25.63 -30.62
N LYS A 183 -7.03 -25.16 -31.88
CA LYS A 183 -7.01 -26.05 -33.04
C LYS A 183 -5.62 -26.67 -33.24
N HIS A 184 -4.56 -26.06 -32.73
CA HIS A 184 -3.17 -26.40 -33.01
C HIS A 184 -2.41 -26.68 -31.71
N VAL A 185 -3.04 -27.43 -30.80
CA VAL A 185 -2.52 -27.70 -29.44
C VAL A 185 -1.05 -28.11 -29.45
N ASP A 186 -0.68 -29.03 -30.34
CA ASP A 186 0.66 -29.63 -30.36
C ASP A 186 1.77 -28.61 -30.70
N ASP A 187 1.42 -27.49 -31.36
CA ASP A 187 2.35 -26.42 -31.70
C ASP A 187 2.61 -25.44 -30.53
N PHE A 188 1.72 -25.41 -29.52
CA PHE A 188 1.75 -24.43 -28.43
C PHE A 188 1.97 -25.08 -27.07
N LEU A 189 1.29 -26.18 -26.78
CA LEU A 189 1.31 -26.87 -25.48
C LEU A 189 2.72 -27.16 -24.95
N PRO A 190 3.72 -27.56 -25.77
CA PRO A 190 5.08 -27.82 -25.26
C PRO A 190 5.77 -26.62 -24.61
N PHE A 191 5.27 -25.40 -24.82
CA PHE A 191 5.82 -24.17 -24.26
C PHE A 191 5.10 -23.71 -22.97
N PHE A 192 4.12 -24.48 -22.48
CA PHE A 192 3.37 -24.15 -21.25
C PHE A 192 3.84 -24.99 -20.06
N SER A 193 4.16 -24.31 -18.96
CA SER A 193 4.50 -24.92 -17.68
C SER A 193 3.94 -24.09 -16.53
N ASP A 194 3.67 -24.73 -15.40
CA ASP A 194 3.25 -24.07 -14.18
C ASP A 194 4.42 -23.25 -13.59
N PRO A 195 4.24 -21.94 -13.32
CA PRO A 195 5.32 -21.10 -12.79
C PRO A 195 5.80 -21.51 -11.39
N GLU A 196 4.93 -22.10 -10.57
CA GLU A 196 5.23 -22.44 -9.17
C GLU A 196 5.81 -23.85 -9.06
N THR A 197 5.24 -24.82 -9.78
CA THR A 197 5.69 -26.23 -9.72
C THR A 197 6.69 -26.58 -10.79
N GLY A 198 6.72 -25.85 -11.91
CA GLY A 198 7.53 -26.15 -13.09
C GLY A 198 6.97 -27.30 -13.94
N ASP A 199 5.82 -27.87 -13.58
CA ASP A 199 5.23 -29.00 -14.29
C ASP A 199 4.68 -28.57 -15.65
N ALA A 200 4.78 -29.44 -16.65
CA ALA A 200 4.19 -29.19 -17.96
C ALA A 200 2.66 -29.15 -17.86
N TYR A 201 2.04 -28.25 -18.61
CA TYR A 201 0.57 -28.17 -18.67
C TYR A 201 -0.01 -29.46 -19.24
N SER A 202 -1.15 -29.90 -18.68
CA SER A 202 -1.98 -30.89 -19.35
C SER A 202 -2.72 -30.26 -20.53
N ARG A 203 -3.30 -31.11 -21.39
CA ARG A 203 -4.16 -30.65 -22.48
C ARG A 203 -5.34 -29.84 -21.96
N ASP A 204 -5.94 -30.24 -20.83
CA ASP A 204 -7.09 -29.56 -20.25
C ASP A 204 -6.71 -28.20 -19.66
N ASP A 205 -5.54 -28.09 -19.02
CA ASP A 205 -5.02 -26.81 -18.52
C ASP A 205 -4.82 -25.81 -19.67
N PHE A 206 -4.25 -26.28 -20.78
CA PHE A 206 -4.08 -25.45 -21.97
C PHE A 206 -5.40 -25.04 -22.63
N LEU A 207 -6.40 -25.92 -22.65
CA LEU A 207 -7.72 -25.57 -23.18
C LEU A 207 -8.42 -24.52 -22.30
N SER A 208 -8.22 -24.61 -20.97
CA SER A 208 -8.66 -23.60 -20.00
C SER A 208 -7.92 -22.27 -20.20
N TYR A 209 -6.60 -22.30 -20.43
CA TYR A 209 -5.82 -21.11 -20.80
C TYR A 209 -6.41 -20.42 -22.05
N CYS A 210 -6.75 -21.19 -23.09
CA CYS A 210 -7.38 -20.65 -24.29
C CYS A 210 -8.72 -19.95 -23.99
N ASP A 211 -9.53 -20.47 -23.06
CA ASP A 211 -10.77 -19.79 -22.62
C ASP A 211 -10.44 -18.50 -21.85
N ASP A 212 -9.41 -18.52 -21.02
CA ASP A 212 -8.99 -17.38 -20.21
C ASP A 212 -8.40 -16.23 -21.03
N ILE A 213 -7.79 -16.50 -22.19
CA ILE A 213 -7.40 -15.46 -23.17
C ILE A 213 -8.59 -14.54 -23.46
N VAL A 214 -9.80 -15.10 -23.60
CA VAL A 214 -11.02 -14.33 -23.90
C VAL A 214 -11.67 -13.84 -22.61
N ARG A 215 -11.93 -14.75 -21.67
CA ARG A 215 -12.76 -14.47 -20.47
C ARG A 215 -12.07 -13.58 -19.45
N LYS A 216 -10.80 -13.87 -19.14
CA LYS A 216 -10.03 -13.14 -18.11
C LYS A 216 -9.18 -12.03 -18.70
N SER A 217 -9.13 -11.92 -20.03
CA SER A 217 -8.27 -10.99 -20.75
C SER A 217 -6.81 -11.15 -20.30
N LEU A 218 -6.31 -12.39 -20.36
CA LEU A 218 -4.90 -12.67 -20.05
C LEU A 218 -3.96 -11.80 -20.89
N TRP A 219 -2.81 -11.50 -20.31
CA TRP A 219 -1.75 -10.75 -20.97
C TRP A 219 -1.22 -11.58 -22.14
N GLY A 220 -1.00 -10.93 -23.28
CA GLY A 220 -0.51 -11.61 -24.46
C GLY A 220 1.02 -11.69 -24.47
N SER A 221 1.54 -12.78 -24.99
CA SER A 221 2.96 -13.09 -25.11
C SER A 221 3.36 -13.40 -26.56
N GLN A 222 4.60 -13.85 -26.74
CA GLN A 222 5.09 -14.33 -28.02
C GLN A 222 4.24 -15.47 -28.62
N LEU A 223 3.63 -16.34 -27.80
CA LEU A 223 2.78 -17.44 -28.29
C LEU A 223 1.49 -16.91 -28.93
N GLU A 224 0.86 -15.92 -28.30
CA GLU A 224 -0.34 -15.28 -28.85
C GLU A 224 0.00 -14.49 -30.13
N LEU A 225 1.18 -13.85 -30.19
CA LEU A 225 1.66 -13.23 -31.43
C LEU A 225 1.90 -14.25 -32.54
N ARG A 226 2.44 -15.43 -32.23
CA ARG A 226 2.60 -16.53 -33.21
C ARG A 226 1.25 -16.97 -33.76
N ALA A 227 0.26 -17.18 -32.90
CA ALA A 227 -1.10 -17.51 -33.32
C ALA A 227 -1.72 -16.38 -34.17
N LEU A 228 -1.57 -15.11 -33.76
CA LEU A 228 -2.07 -13.96 -34.51
C LEU A 228 -1.42 -13.82 -35.89
N SER A 229 -0.12 -14.07 -35.99
CA SER A 229 0.59 -14.04 -37.26
C SER A 229 -0.02 -15.05 -38.25
N HIS A 230 -0.31 -16.26 -37.80
CA HIS A 230 -1.01 -17.25 -38.62
C HIS A 230 -2.45 -16.87 -38.95
N VAL A 231 -3.19 -16.34 -37.98
CA VAL A 231 -4.58 -15.89 -38.15
C VAL A 231 -4.70 -14.76 -39.16
N LEU A 232 -3.74 -13.83 -39.19
CA LEU A 232 -3.69 -12.68 -40.08
C LEU A 232 -2.94 -12.98 -41.39
N GLN A 233 -2.19 -14.09 -41.43
CA GLN A 233 -1.30 -14.47 -42.52
C GLN A 233 -0.30 -13.34 -42.83
N THR A 234 0.27 -12.75 -41.79
CA THR A 234 1.13 -11.56 -41.86
C THR A 234 2.28 -11.72 -40.85
N PRO A 235 3.52 -11.38 -41.23
CA PRO A 235 4.62 -11.34 -40.27
C PRO A 235 4.40 -10.28 -39.19
N ILE A 236 4.97 -10.49 -38.00
CA ILE A 236 4.98 -9.52 -36.91
C ILE A 236 6.43 -9.27 -36.52
N GLU A 237 6.88 -8.03 -36.63
CA GLU A 237 8.21 -7.55 -36.20
C GLU A 237 8.07 -6.95 -34.80
N VAL A 238 8.79 -7.48 -33.82
CA VAL A 238 8.82 -6.97 -32.44
C VAL A 238 10.20 -6.36 -32.18
N ILE A 239 10.21 -5.04 -31.98
CA ILE A 239 11.41 -4.24 -31.71
C ILE A 239 11.52 -4.03 -30.19
N GLN A 240 12.73 -4.19 -29.65
CA GLN A 240 13.03 -4.12 -28.22
C GLN A 240 14.41 -3.50 -28.04
N ALA A 241 14.65 -2.83 -26.91
CA ALA A 241 15.86 -2.01 -26.73
C ALA A 241 17.16 -2.81 -26.62
N GLU A 242 17.14 -3.93 -25.90
CA GLU A 242 18.35 -4.65 -25.49
C GLU A 242 18.57 -5.99 -26.22
N ALA A 243 17.68 -6.34 -27.14
CA ALA A 243 17.71 -7.62 -27.83
C ALA A 243 17.46 -7.47 -29.33
N PRO A 244 17.91 -8.44 -30.15
CA PRO A 244 17.62 -8.44 -31.57
C PRO A 244 16.12 -8.38 -31.86
N ILE A 245 15.79 -7.77 -33.00
CA ILE A 245 14.42 -7.71 -33.50
C ILE A 245 13.91 -9.14 -33.74
N ILE A 246 12.76 -9.46 -33.13
CA ILE A 246 12.11 -10.76 -33.30
C ILE A 246 11.12 -10.65 -34.46
N VAL A 247 11.24 -11.53 -35.45
CA VAL A 247 10.28 -11.61 -36.56
C VAL A 247 9.54 -12.94 -36.48
N ILE A 248 8.24 -12.85 -36.20
CA ILE A 248 7.31 -13.97 -36.07
C ILE A 248 6.55 -14.10 -37.39
N GLY A 249 6.36 -15.32 -37.88
CA GLY A 249 5.61 -15.54 -39.13
C GLY A 249 6.43 -15.27 -40.39
N LYS A 250 7.72 -15.63 -40.38
CA LYS A 250 8.64 -15.47 -41.53
C LYS A 250 8.18 -16.21 -42.79
N GLU A 251 7.29 -17.19 -42.64
CA GLU A 251 6.64 -17.90 -43.75
C GLU A 251 5.67 -17.01 -44.56
N TYR A 252 5.27 -15.85 -44.04
CA TYR A 252 4.39 -14.92 -44.72
C TYR A 252 5.17 -13.80 -45.43
N THR A 253 4.65 -13.36 -46.57
CA THR A 253 5.32 -12.39 -47.46
C THR A 253 4.70 -11.00 -47.42
N LYS A 254 3.61 -10.81 -46.68
CA LYS A 254 2.96 -9.50 -46.50
C LYS A 254 3.87 -8.54 -45.73
N LYS A 255 3.61 -7.23 -45.86
CA LYS A 255 4.27 -6.20 -45.04
C LYS A 255 4.08 -6.55 -43.55
N PRO A 256 5.16 -6.61 -42.75
CA PRO A 256 5.05 -6.94 -41.33
C PRO A 256 4.25 -5.90 -40.55
N LEU A 257 3.50 -6.37 -39.54
CA LEU A 257 2.99 -5.50 -38.47
C LEU A 257 4.16 -5.23 -37.52
N THR A 258 4.43 -3.98 -37.18
CA THR A 258 5.58 -3.62 -36.34
C THR A 258 5.09 -3.22 -34.96
N LEU A 259 5.60 -3.89 -33.92
CA LEU A 259 5.33 -3.60 -32.53
C LEU A 259 6.62 -3.20 -31.82
N VAL A 260 6.48 -2.41 -30.77
CA VAL A 260 7.56 -2.09 -29.83
C VAL A 260 7.26 -2.77 -28.51
N TYR A 261 8.23 -3.49 -27.98
CA TYR A 261 8.16 -4.15 -26.70
C TYR A 261 9.03 -3.42 -25.68
N LEU A 262 8.46 -3.15 -24.52
CA LEU A 262 9.04 -2.34 -23.46
C LEU A 262 9.06 -3.15 -22.15
N TYR A 263 10.21 -3.20 -21.50
CA TYR A 263 10.40 -3.90 -20.23
C TYR A 263 10.08 -3.01 -19.03
N TYR A 264 10.36 -1.70 -19.11
CA TYR A 264 10.35 -0.83 -17.92
C TYR A 264 9.19 0.16 -17.87
N THR A 265 8.44 0.37 -18.95
CA THR A 265 7.47 1.49 -19.06
C THR A 265 6.29 1.40 -18.10
N CYS A 266 5.77 0.21 -17.80
CA CYS A 266 4.58 0.09 -16.97
C CYS A 266 4.93 -0.26 -15.53
N ASN A 267 4.24 0.36 -14.56
CA ASN A 267 4.30 -0.01 -13.14
C ASN A 267 3.88 -1.48 -12.89
N LEU A 268 3.28 -2.12 -13.90
CA LEU A 268 2.85 -3.52 -13.91
C LEU A 268 3.80 -4.45 -14.68
N GLY A 269 4.89 -3.94 -15.27
CA GLY A 269 5.88 -4.72 -16.03
C GLY A 269 5.86 -4.50 -17.55
N GLU A 270 5.94 -5.60 -18.29
CA GLU A 270 6.10 -5.68 -19.75
C GLU A 270 4.93 -5.05 -20.52
N HIS A 271 5.21 -4.35 -21.63
CA HIS A 271 4.20 -3.64 -22.41
C HIS A 271 4.47 -3.64 -23.92
N TYR A 272 3.40 -3.58 -24.71
CA TYR A 272 3.47 -3.46 -26.17
C TYR A 272 2.89 -2.14 -26.65
N ASN A 273 3.67 -1.42 -27.43
CA ASN A 273 3.28 -0.23 -28.17
C ASN A 273 3.22 -0.50 -29.68
N SER A 274 2.49 0.35 -30.39
CA SER A 274 2.43 0.38 -31.84
C SER A 274 3.53 1.31 -32.38
N VAL A 275 3.68 1.36 -33.71
CA VAL A 275 4.50 2.37 -34.39
C VAL A 275 3.67 3.14 -35.38
N ARG A 276 4.08 4.36 -35.69
CA ARG A 276 3.54 5.13 -36.82
C ARG A 276 4.66 5.72 -37.66
N PRO A 277 4.41 6.04 -38.94
CA PRO A 277 5.39 6.76 -39.75
C PRO A 277 5.82 8.05 -39.04
N LEU A 278 7.13 8.31 -39.02
CA LEU A 278 7.65 9.59 -38.56
C LEU A 278 7.11 10.67 -39.50
N GLU A 279 6.37 11.65 -38.99
CA GLU A 279 5.87 12.73 -39.84
C GLU A 279 7.05 13.47 -40.45
N ALA A 280 7.14 13.45 -41.78
CA ALA A 280 8.10 14.27 -42.50
C ALA A 280 7.74 15.72 -42.18
N GLY A 281 8.52 16.35 -41.31
CA GLY A 281 8.34 17.75 -40.97
C GLY A 281 8.16 18.53 -42.26
N ALA A 282 7.09 19.33 -42.32
CA ALA A 282 6.86 20.30 -43.37
C ALA A 282 8.02 21.32 -43.36
N VAL A 283 9.15 20.93 -43.95
CA VAL A 283 10.19 21.87 -44.36
C VAL A 283 9.62 22.51 -45.62
N GLY A 284 8.73 23.49 -45.40
CA GLY A 284 8.40 24.50 -46.39
C GLY A 284 9.69 25.22 -46.73
N GLY A 285 10.42 24.69 -47.72
CA GLY A 285 11.53 25.37 -48.33
C GLY A 285 11.01 26.68 -48.89
N ALA A 286 11.37 27.78 -48.23
CA ALA A 286 11.40 29.07 -48.88
C ALA A 286 12.42 28.96 -50.01
N ALA A 287 11.92 28.88 -51.24
CA ALA A 287 12.73 28.94 -52.44
C ALA A 287 13.39 30.33 -52.55
N PRO A 288 14.59 30.42 -53.15
CA PRO A 288 15.37 31.66 -53.27
C PRO A 288 14.71 32.69 -54.21
#